data_AF-A0A957GCN0-F1
#
_entry.id   AF-A0A957GCN0-F1
#
_cell.length_a   1.000
_cell.length_b   1.000
_cell.length_c   1.000
_cell.angle_alpha   90.00
_cell.angle_beta   90.00
_cell.angle_gamma   90.00
#
_symmetry.space_group_name_H-M   'P 1'
#
loop_
_entity.id
_entity.type
_entity.pdbx_description
1 polymer ?
#
loop_
_entity_poly.entity_id
_entity_poly.type
_entity_poly.pdbx_seq_one_letter_code
_entity_poly.pdbx_strand_id
1 'polypeptide(L)'
;MAADDRFEPLIIGFTCNWCSYRAADLAGTSRMKYPPNIRLIRLMCSGRLDPTFVLKAFAGGADAVLVTGCHPGECHYLEQNFKALRRIVLLRQTLAQFGIEPQRLRLVWASAAEGTRLAREITEMVEEVRALGPLNWAGVVGANGDHPLAHEGVPGSALEAELEVAA
;
A
#
# COMPACT_ATOMS: atom_id res chain seq x y z
N MET A 1 5.55 -12.79 24.42
CA MET A 1 5.41 -11.32 24.38
C MET A 1 3.97 -11.06 24.03
N ALA A 2 3.20 -10.51 24.97
CA ALA A 2 1.75 -10.35 24.83
C ALA A 2 1.44 -9.53 23.58
N ALA A 3 0.57 -10.06 22.71
CA ALA A 3 -0.06 -9.29 21.66
C ALA A 3 -0.92 -8.24 22.37
N ASP A 4 -0.44 -7.01 22.37
CA ASP A 4 -1.27 -5.87 22.71
C ASP A 4 -2.41 -5.85 21.69
N ASP A 5 -3.66 -5.74 22.14
CA ASP A 5 -4.90 -5.77 21.32
C ASP A 5 -5.03 -4.51 20.45
N ARG A 6 -3.90 -3.90 20.09
CA ARG A 6 -3.78 -2.69 19.30
C ARG A 6 -3.74 -3.06 17.84
N PHE A 7 -4.64 -2.43 17.09
CA PHE A 7 -4.67 -2.49 15.64
C PHE A 7 -3.30 -2.15 15.04
N GLU A 8 -2.80 -3.06 14.20
CA GLU A 8 -1.52 -2.93 13.51
C GLU A 8 -1.76 -2.93 11.99
N PRO A 9 -1.65 -1.79 11.31
CA PRO A 9 -2.12 -1.65 9.93
C PRO A 9 -1.30 -2.47 8.94
N LEU A 10 -1.96 -3.10 7.98
CA LEU A 10 -1.30 -3.74 6.85
C LEU A 10 -1.08 -2.74 5.71
N ILE A 11 0.19 -2.49 5.36
CA ILE A 11 0.54 -1.56 4.27
C ILE A 11 1.16 -2.33 3.10
N ILE A 12 0.61 -2.13 1.90
CA ILE A 12 1.21 -2.63 0.66
C ILE A 12 1.99 -1.51 -0.02
N GLY A 13 3.28 -1.73 -0.27
CA GLY A 13 4.19 -0.75 -0.85
C GLY A 13 4.60 -1.07 -2.29
N PHE A 14 4.15 -0.32 -3.29
CA PHE A 14 4.66 -0.44 -4.66
C PHE A 14 5.89 0.45 -4.85
N THR A 15 7.02 -0.16 -5.18
CA THR A 15 8.31 0.53 -5.15
C THR A 15 9.03 0.51 -6.48
N CYS A 16 9.56 1.65 -6.90
CA CYS A 16 10.42 1.74 -8.08
C CYS A 16 11.78 1.07 -7.82
N ASN A 17 12.20 0.18 -8.72
CA ASN A 17 13.45 -0.57 -8.65
C ASN A 17 14.70 0.32 -8.55
N TRP A 18 14.73 1.43 -9.29
CA TRP A 18 15.95 2.21 -9.48
C TRP A 18 16.30 3.11 -8.30
N CYS A 19 15.30 3.72 -7.67
CA CYS A 19 15.50 4.69 -6.59
C CYS A 19 14.99 4.13 -5.27
N SER A 20 13.67 4.04 -5.11
CA SER A 20 13.06 3.79 -3.80
C SER A 20 13.25 2.36 -3.28
N TYR A 21 13.36 1.34 -4.15
CA TYR A 21 13.75 -0.01 -3.72
C TYR A 21 15.20 -0.02 -3.21
N ARG A 22 16.10 0.74 -3.84
CA ARG A 22 17.47 0.93 -3.35
C ARG A 22 17.54 1.74 -2.06
N ALA A 23 16.63 2.70 -1.88
CA ALA A 23 16.48 3.38 -0.59
C ALA A 23 16.07 2.40 0.51
N ALA A 24 15.21 1.42 0.22
CA ALA A 24 14.86 0.35 1.15
C ALA A 24 16.06 -0.57 1.44
N ASP A 25 16.84 -0.94 0.40
CA ASP A 25 18.10 -1.68 0.57
C ASP A 25 19.09 -0.90 1.47
N LEU A 26 19.20 0.42 1.27
CA LEU A 26 20.06 1.29 2.07
C LEU A 26 19.58 1.37 3.52
N ALA A 27 18.27 1.50 3.74
CA ALA A 27 17.70 1.47 5.08
C ALA A 27 18.02 0.15 5.81
N GLY A 28 17.92 -0.98 5.10
CA GLY A 28 18.28 -2.30 5.62
C GLY A 28 19.76 -2.44 5.96
N THR A 29 20.65 -2.12 5.01
CA THR A 29 22.11 -2.22 5.21
C THR A 29 22.62 -1.26 6.29
N SER A 30 21.99 -0.09 6.42
CA SER A 30 22.28 0.90 7.45
C SER A 30 21.57 0.63 8.79
N ARG A 31 20.83 -0.50 8.90
CA ARG A 31 20.12 -0.93 10.11
C ARG A 31 19.12 0.10 10.65
N MET A 32 18.55 0.91 9.76
CA MET A 32 17.52 1.89 10.12
C MET A 32 16.27 1.17 10.59
N LYS A 33 15.69 1.63 11.70
CA LYS A 33 14.48 1.04 12.28
C LYS A 33 13.26 1.78 11.77
N TYR A 34 12.25 1.02 11.37
CA TYR A 34 10.91 1.47 11.04
C TYR A 34 9.93 0.32 11.33
N PRO A 35 8.61 0.58 11.45
CA PRO A 35 7.63 -0.44 11.77
C PRO A 35 7.56 -1.56 10.70
N PRO A 36 7.36 -2.84 11.08
CA PRO A 36 7.38 -3.99 10.18
C PRO A 36 6.08 -4.18 9.36
N ASN A 37 5.22 -3.16 9.31
CA ASN A 37 3.87 -3.17 8.74
C ASN A 37 3.82 -3.23 7.21
N ILE A 38 4.91 -2.85 6.56
CA ILE A 38 4.94 -2.66 5.12
C ILE A 38 5.48 -3.88 4.38
N ARG A 39 4.77 -4.29 3.31
CA ARG A 39 5.20 -5.35 2.39
C ARG A 39 5.49 -4.72 1.02
N LEU A 40 6.76 -4.69 0.64
CA LEU A 40 7.19 -4.04 -0.60
C LEU A 40 7.04 -4.98 -1.81
N ILE A 41 6.32 -4.51 -2.82
CA ILE A 41 6.23 -5.09 -4.16
C ILE A 41 7.10 -4.26 -5.08
N ARG A 42 8.08 -4.91 -5.71
CA ARG A 42 9.01 -4.26 -6.62
C ARG A 42 8.40 -4.08 -8.01
N LEU A 43 8.40 -2.85 -8.51
CA LEU A 43 8.11 -2.50 -9.89
C LEU A 43 9.36 -1.92 -10.55
N MET A 44 9.49 -2.04 -11.86
CA MET A 44 10.61 -1.38 -12.56
C MET A 44 10.51 0.15 -12.47
N CYS A 45 9.30 0.70 -12.49
CA CYS A 45 9.05 2.13 -12.42
C CYS A 45 7.73 2.40 -11.70
N SER A 46 7.62 3.53 -10.99
CA SER A 46 6.34 4.00 -10.45
C SER A 46 5.30 4.24 -11.56
N GLY A 47 5.72 4.60 -12.78
CA GLY A 47 4.78 4.74 -13.90
C GLY A 47 4.20 3.43 -14.44
N ARG A 48 4.74 2.26 -14.02
CA ARG A 48 4.11 0.95 -14.28
C ARG A 48 2.87 0.75 -13.42
N LEU A 49 2.74 1.50 -12.33
CA LEU A 49 1.60 1.42 -11.43
C LEU A 49 0.31 1.76 -12.20
N ASP A 50 -0.55 0.77 -12.27
CA ASP A 50 -1.91 0.89 -12.71
C ASP A 50 -2.82 1.12 -11.47
N PRO A 51 -3.80 2.04 -11.52
CA PRO A 51 -4.73 2.27 -10.41
C PRO A 51 -5.40 1.00 -9.90
N THR A 52 -5.64 0.00 -10.76
CA THR A 52 -6.22 -1.29 -10.39
C THR A 52 -5.38 -2.05 -9.35
N PHE A 53 -4.06 -1.84 -9.30
CA PHE A 53 -3.20 -2.47 -8.30
C PHE A 53 -3.49 -1.95 -6.90
N VAL A 54 -3.74 -0.64 -6.78
CA VAL A 54 -4.10 0.00 -5.52
C VAL A 54 -5.47 -0.49 -5.06
N LEU A 55 -6.45 -0.53 -5.97
CA LEU A 55 -7.79 -1.03 -5.66
C LEU A 55 -7.78 -2.51 -5.24
N LYS A 56 -7.01 -3.35 -5.94
CA LYS A 56 -6.86 -4.76 -5.57
C LYS A 56 -6.15 -4.95 -4.22
N ALA A 57 -5.21 -4.07 -3.87
CA ALA A 57 -4.59 -4.09 -2.55
C ALA A 57 -5.60 -3.80 -1.43
N PHE A 58 -6.44 -2.77 -1.58
CA PHE A 58 -7.55 -2.50 -0.64
C PHE A 58 -8.54 -3.67 -0.60
N ALA A 59 -8.92 -4.21 -1.77
CA ALA A 59 -9.79 -5.38 -1.87
C ALA A 59 -9.20 -6.63 -1.18
N GLY A 60 -7.88 -6.77 -1.16
CA GLY A 60 -7.15 -7.83 -0.47
C GLY A 60 -6.93 -7.58 1.02
N GLY A 61 -7.53 -6.54 1.60
CA GLY A 61 -7.45 -6.24 3.04
C GLY A 61 -6.29 -5.34 3.45
N ALA A 62 -5.65 -4.61 2.53
CA ALA A 62 -4.69 -3.58 2.91
C ALA A 62 -5.41 -2.41 3.59
N ASP A 63 -4.87 -1.92 4.71
CA ASP A 63 -5.36 -0.71 5.38
C ASP A 63 -4.83 0.55 4.72
N ALA A 64 -3.69 0.44 4.03
CA ALA A 64 -3.10 1.52 3.26
C ALA A 64 -2.18 1.02 2.14
N VAL A 65 -1.96 1.89 1.16
CA VAL A 65 -1.09 1.66 0.02
C VAL A 65 -0.05 2.78 -0.08
N LEU A 66 1.23 2.38 -0.04
CA LEU A 66 2.37 3.25 -0.31
C LEU A 66 2.82 3.07 -1.76
N VAL A 67 3.04 4.16 -2.47
CA VAL A 67 3.66 4.17 -3.79
C VAL A 67 4.94 4.98 -3.70
N THR A 68 6.05 4.43 -4.18
CA THR A 68 7.34 5.12 -4.14
C THR A 68 7.99 5.20 -5.51
N GLY A 69 8.66 6.32 -5.77
CA GLY A 69 9.37 6.55 -7.03
C GLY A 69 10.59 7.46 -6.89
N CYS A 70 11.33 7.59 -7.98
CA CYS A 70 12.39 8.59 -8.13
C CYS A 70 11.79 10.01 -8.08
N HIS A 71 12.57 10.98 -7.63
CA HIS A 71 12.15 12.39 -7.65
C HIS A 71 11.72 12.84 -9.06
N PRO A 72 10.73 13.73 -9.17
CA PRO A 72 10.39 14.37 -10.44
C PRO A 72 11.64 14.93 -11.13
N GLY A 73 11.87 14.54 -12.38
CA GLY A 73 13.09 14.89 -13.14
C GLY A 73 14.23 13.86 -13.06
N GLU A 74 14.21 12.93 -12.10
CA GLU A 74 15.26 11.91 -11.91
C GLU A 74 14.80 10.49 -12.30
N CYS A 75 13.70 10.37 -13.04
CA CYS A 75 13.18 9.06 -13.40
C CYS A 75 14.13 8.35 -14.35
N HIS A 76 14.48 7.10 -14.04
CA HIS A 76 15.23 6.23 -14.94
C HIS A 76 14.54 6.07 -16.32
N TYR A 77 13.21 6.16 -16.34
CA TYR A 77 12.40 6.12 -17.57
C TYR A 77 11.85 7.50 -17.96
N LEU A 78 12.65 8.54 -17.71
CA LEU A 78 12.44 9.94 -18.07
C LEU A 78 11.26 10.61 -17.34
N GLU A 79 10.04 10.36 -17.78
CA GLU A 79 8.85 11.10 -17.34
C GLU A 79 7.76 10.22 -16.74
N GLN A 80 8.01 8.92 -16.59
CA GLN A 80 6.98 7.97 -16.14
C GLN A 80 6.49 8.24 -14.70
N ASN A 81 7.34 8.81 -13.84
CA ASN A 81 6.92 9.24 -12.50
C ASN A 81 5.92 10.42 -12.53
N PHE A 82 5.97 11.31 -13.51
CA PHE A 82 4.93 12.34 -13.70
C PHE A 82 3.58 11.75 -14.09
N LYS A 83 3.57 10.64 -14.84
CA LYS A 83 2.32 9.91 -15.12
C LYS A 83 1.78 9.26 -13.85
N ALA A 84 2.66 8.66 -13.03
CA ALA A 84 2.27 8.14 -11.72
C ALA A 84 1.68 9.24 -10.82
N LEU A 85 2.32 10.41 -10.75
CA LEU A 85 1.81 11.56 -9.98
C LEU A 85 0.37 11.92 -10.38
N ARG A 86 0.11 12.11 -11.67
CA ARG A 86 -1.23 12.43 -12.18
C ARG A 86 -2.27 11.35 -11.83
N ARG A 87 -1.92 10.08 -11.98
CA ARG A 87 -2.80 8.95 -11.62
C ARG A 87 -3.11 8.91 -10.14
N ILE A 88 -2.11 9.10 -9.27
CA ILE A 88 -2.32 9.06 -7.81
C ILE A 88 -3.17 10.25 -7.33
N VAL A 89 -2.94 11.44 -7.88
CA VAL A 89 -3.77 12.61 -7.54
C VAL A 89 -5.24 12.37 -7.89
N LEU A 90 -5.53 11.85 -9.09
CA LEU A 90 -6.89 11.49 -9.48
C LEU A 90 -7.46 10.37 -8.62
N LEU A 91 -6.66 9.32 -8.38
CA LEU A 91 -7.10 8.15 -7.62
C LEU A 91 -7.46 8.51 -6.18
N ARG A 92 -6.75 9.43 -5.53
CA ARG A 92 -7.13 9.91 -4.18
C ARG A 92 -8.52 10.54 -4.14
N GLN A 93 -8.90 11.29 -5.18
CA GLN A 93 -10.25 11.86 -5.29
C GLN A 93 -11.30 10.77 -5.50
N THR A 94 -11.00 9.78 -6.34
CA THR A 94 -11.87 8.61 -6.55
C THR A 94 -12.04 7.79 -5.28
N LEU A 95 -10.97 7.55 -4.52
CA LEU A 95 -11.02 6.81 -3.25
C LEU A 95 -11.89 7.53 -2.22
N ALA A 96 -11.81 8.86 -2.13
CA ALA A 96 -12.69 9.65 -1.26
C ALA A 96 -14.17 9.46 -1.60
N GLN A 97 -14.51 9.38 -2.89
CA GLN A 97 -15.87 9.11 -3.35
C GLN A 97 -16.36 7.70 -2.99
N PHE A 98 -15.46 6.74 -2.82
CA PHE A 98 -15.74 5.40 -2.31
C PHE A 98 -15.70 5.30 -0.78
N GLY A 99 -15.57 6.43 -0.07
CA GLY A 99 -15.51 6.45 1.39
C GLY A 99 -14.17 5.97 1.97
N ILE A 100 -13.13 5.81 1.16
CA ILE A 100 -11.77 5.53 1.62
C ILE A 100 -11.07 6.86 1.89
N GLU A 101 -10.51 7.00 3.09
CA GLU A 101 -9.75 8.19 3.49
C GLU A 101 -8.53 8.38 2.57
N PRO A 102 -8.35 9.56 1.94
CA PRO A 102 -7.23 9.82 1.03
C PRO A 102 -5.83 9.59 1.63
N GLN A 103 -5.71 9.67 2.96
CA GLN A 103 -4.51 9.41 3.74
C GLN A 103 -4.04 7.96 3.62
N ARG A 104 -4.95 7.01 3.31
CA ARG A 104 -4.61 5.60 3.09
C ARG A 104 -3.87 5.35 1.77
N LEU A 105 -3.78 6.33 0.87
CA LEU A 105 -2.95 6.25 -0.33
C LEU A 105 -1.85 7.32 -0.30
N ARG A 106 -0.59 6.90 -0.18
CA ARG A 106 0.57 7.80 -0.13
C ARG A 106 1.48 7.63 -1.34
N LEU A 107 1.92 8.75 -1.93
CA LEU A 107 2.99 8.79 -2.92
C LEU A 107 4.22 9.47 -2.32
N VAL A 108 5.35 8.76 -2.30
CA VAL A 108 6.62 9.23 -1.75
C VAL A 108 7.68 9.23 -2.84
N TRP A 109 8.44 10.32 -2.90
CA TRP A 109 9.63 10.42 -3.73
C TRP A 109 10.87 10.21 -2.89
N ALA A 110 11.67 9.20 -3.25
CA ALA A 110 12.91 8.86 -2.55
C ALA A 110 13.94 8.35 -3.58
N SER A 111 15.08 9.04 -3.63
CA SER A 111 16.28 8.63 -4.35
C SER A 111 16.93 7.40 -3.71
N ALA A 112 17.87 6.75 -4.40
CA ALA A 112 18.57 5.58 -3.88
C ALA A 112 19.35 5.84 -2.57
N ALA A 113 19.76 7.08 -2.32
CA ALA A 113 20.52 7.47 -1.13
C ALA A 113 19.63 7.89 0.06
N GLU A 114 18.31 7.95 -0.12
CA GLU A 114 17.37 8.49 0.87
C GLU A 114 16.71 7.40 1.73
N GLY A 115 17.51 6.46 2.24
CA GLY A 115 17.01 5.40 3.12
C GLY A 115 16.37 5.93 4.41
N THR A 116 16.96 6.98 4.99
CA THR A 116 16.44 7.64 6.21
C THR A 116 15.07 8.27 5.97
N ARG A 117 14.91 8.93 4.83
CA ARG A 117 13.63 9.52 4.41
C ARG A 117 12.57 8.44 4.22
N LEU A 118 12.89 7.36 3.49
CA LEU A 118 11.93 6.29 3.25
C LEU A 118 11.47 5.63 4.56
N ALA A 119 12.40 5.34 5.48
CA ALA A 119 12.08 4.79 6.79
C ALA A 119 11.17 5.73 7.61
N ARG A 120 11.43 7.04 7.57
CA ARG A 120 10.59 8.06 8.22
C ARG A 120 9.18 8.08 7.62
N GLU A 121 9.06 8.15 6.30
CA GLU A 121 7.77 8.19 5.60
C GLU A 121 6.92 6.94 5.86
N ILE A 122 7.56 5.76 5.93
CA ILE A 122 6.88 4.52 6.33
C ILE A 122 6.36 4.62 7.76
N THR A 123 7.19 5.11 8.68
CA THR A 123 6.81 5.27 10.09
C THR A 123 5.63 6.22 10.24
N GLU A 124 5.70 7.40 9.63
CA GLU A 124 4.62 8.40 9.65
C GLU A 124 3.32 7.84 9.06
N MET A 125 3.40 7.11 7.94
CA MET A 125 2.23 6.49 7.35
C MET A 125 1.61 5.43 8.26
N VAL A 126 2.41 4.63 8.96
CA VAL A 126 1.91 3.63 9.91
C VAL A 126 1.17 4.31 11.06
N GLU A 127 1.73 5.37 11.64
CA GLU A 127 1.09 6.10 12.73
C GLU A 127 -0.23 6.77 12.28
N GLU A 128 -0.24 7.39 11.11
CA GLU A 128 -1.45 7.99 10.56
C GLU A 128 -2.56 6.95 10.31
N VAL A 129 -2.21 5.81 9.70
CA VAL A 129 -3.20 4.76 9.41
C VAL A 129 -3.67 4.09 10.71
N ARG A 130 -2.78 3.93 11.70
CA ARG A 130 -3.16 3.43 13.03
C ARG A 130 -4.19 4.35 13.69
N ALA A 131 -4.05 5.67 13.54
CA ALA A 131 -5.03 6.65 14.05
C ALA A 131 -6.37 6.61 13.31
N LEU A 132 -6.39 6.24 12.02
CA LEU A 132 -7.62 6.04 11.24
C LEU A 132 -8.34 4.73 11.60
N GLY A 133 -7.63 3.75 12.15
CA GLY A 133 -8.16 2.42 12.41
C GLY A 133 -8.23 1.52 11.17
N PRO A 134 -8.73 0.28 11.32
CA PRO A 134 -8.81 -0.68 10.23
C PRO A 134 -9.76 -0.24 9.12
N LEU A 135 -9.39 -0.46 7.87
CA LEU A 135 -10.25 -0.12 6.73
C LEU A 135 -11.47 -1.06 6.61
N ASN A 136 -11.32 -2.33 7.01
CA ASN A 136 -12.37 -3.35 6.96
C ASN A 136 -13.11 -3.43 5.61
N TRP A 137 -12.36 -3.36 4.50
CA TRP A 137 -12.93 -3.26 3.15
C TRP A 137 -13.97 -4.35 2.82
N ALA A 138 -13.77 -5.59 3.25
CA ALA A 138 -14.73 -6.67 3.04
C ALA A 138 -16.09 -6.39 3.72
N GLY A 139 -16.08 -5.80 4.92
CA GLY A 139 -17.31 -5.36 5.61
C GLY A 139 -17.97 -4.17 4.94
N VAL A 140 -17.16 -3.23 4.40
CA VAL A 140 -17.64 -2.07 3.64
C VAL A 140 -18.33 -2.49 2.34
N VAL A 141 -17.77 -3.46 1.61
CA VAL A 141 -18.38 -3.97 0.38
C VAL A 141 -19.60 -4.84 0.67
N GLY A 142 -19.55 -5.71 1.69
CA GLY A 142 -20.69 -6.55 2.09
C GLY A 142 -21.92 -5.74 2.50
N ALA A 143 -21.73 -4.55 3.11
CA ALA A 143 -22.83 -3.64 3.44
C ALA A 143 -23.46 -2.95 2.22
N ASN A 144 -22.75 -2.88 1.08
CA ASN A 144 -23.19 -2.22 -0.15
C ASN A 144 -23.86 -3.17 -1.17
N GLY A 145 -24.14 -4.41 -0.77
CA GLY A 145 -24.72 -5.46 -1.63
C GLY A 145 -23.67 -6.23 -2.44
N ASP A 146 -24.02 -7.46 -2.85
CA ASP A 146 -23.12 -8.42 -3.54
C ASP A 146 -22.48 -7.81 -4.80
N HIS A 147 -21.28 -7.25 -4.64
CA HIS A 147 -20.46 -6.84 -5.77
C HIS A 147 -19.63 -8.04 -6.23
N PRO A 148 -19.59 -8.39 -7.52
CA PRO A 148 -18.82 -9.54 -8.03
C PRO A 148 -17.31 -9.52 -7.72
N LEU A 149 -16.76 -8.38 -7.29
CA LEU A 149 -15.36 -8.24 -6.86
C LEU A 149 -15.14 -8.70 -5.41
N ALA A 150 -16.21 -8.90 -4.62
CA ALA A 150 -16.15 -9.44 -3.27
C ALA A 150 -15.82 -10.94 -3.27
N HIS A 151 -16.17 -11.66 -4.34
CA HIS A 151 -16.05 -13.12 -4.41
C HIS A 151 -14.87 -13.61 -5.25
N GLU A 152 -14.28 -12.77 -6.12
CA GLU A 152 -13.21 -13.20 -7.02
C GLU A 152 -11.81 -12.76 -6.53
N GLY A 153 -11.20 -13.67 -5.77
CA GLY A 153 -9.75 -13.85 -5.81
C GLY A 153 -8.96 -13.42 -4.58
N VAL A 154 -9.34 -13.94 -3.42
CA VAL A 154 -8.39 -14.25 -2.33
C VAL A 154 -8.39 -15.77 -2.16
N PRO A 155 -7.38 -16.50 -2.67
CA PRO A 155 -7.22 -17.90 -2.31
C PRO A 155 -6.94 -17.96 -0.81
N GLY A 156 -7.94 -18.38 -0.02
CA GLY A 156 -7.84 -18.49 1.43
C GLY A 156 -9.12 -18.14 2.19
N SER A 157 -9.97 -17.22 1.71
CA SER A 157 -11.16 -16.80 2.49
C SER A 157 -12.37 -17.71 2.34
N ALA A 158 -12.39 -18.59 1.33
CA ALA A 158 -13.45 -19.56 1.13
C ALA A 158 -13.14 -20.95 1.72
N LEU A 159 -11.88 -21.23 2.10
CA LEU A 159 -11.47 -22.57 2.50
C LEU A 159 -11.82 -22.91 3.96
N GLU A 160 -12.08 -21.91 4.82
CA GLU A 160 -12.43 -22.14 6.22
C GLU A 160 -13.94 -22.42 6.41
N ALA A 161 -14.79 -21.95 5.50
CA ALA A 161 -16.25 -22.14 5.60
C ALA A 161 -16.73 -23.52 5.09
N GLU A 162 -15.96 -24.20 4.25
CA GLU A 162 -16.34 -25.53 3.74
C GLU A 162 -15.86 -26.68 4.64
N LEU A 163 -14.96 -26.43 5.60
CA LEU A 163 -14.42 -27.46 6.50
C LEU A 163 -15.21 -27.64 7.81
N GLU A 164 -16.07 -26.69 8.21
CA GLU A 164 -16.96 -26.85 9.38
C GLU A 164 -18.30 -27.53 9.07
N VAL A 165 -18.66 -27.69 7.79
CA VAL A 165 -19.90 -28.39 7.39
C VAL A 165 -19.63 -29.86 7.04
N ALA A 166 -18.36 -30.27 6.98
CA ALA A 166 -17.92 -31.63 6.64
C ALA A 166 -17.28 -32.39 7.82
N ALA A 167 -17.46 -31.92 9.06
CA ALA A 167 -17.08 -32.62 10.30
C ALA A 167 -18.33 -32.90 11.15
#